data_AF-A0A0N5CU19-F1
#
_entry.id   AF-A0A0N5CU19-F1
#
_cell.length_a   1.000
_cell.length_b   1.000
_cell.length_c   1.000
_cell.angle_alpha   90.00
_cell.angle_beta   90.00
_cell.angle_gamma   90.00
#
_symmetry.space_group_name_H-M   'P 1'
#
loop_
_entity.id
_entity.type
_entity.pdbx_description
1 polymer ?
#
loop_
_entity_poly.entity_id
_entity_poly.type
_entity_poly.pdbx_seq_one_letter_code
_entity_poly.pdbx_strand_id
1 'polypeptide(L)'
;MKIFSSATDQEILNLKTHIERNLKSSCESDRKLVVDALNVLYTGISNLWLGSGIDDILKKSLKMFNSVLLIIRKGGDTSRVWNKRDKFINSRLSAFFCHRMSSDDLFVLLAAMELGMNTYFLTNDSFMNHRQMLSPAGQSLFDKWVEKRAVRLYGKDIVVSS
;
A
#
# COMPACT_ATOMS: atom_id res chain seq x y z
N MET A 1 -7.50 23.89 3.06
CA MET A 1 -6.66 22.88 2.39
C MET A 1 -5.48 22.59 3.32
N LYS A 2 -5.38 21.41 3.95
CA LYS A 2 -4.20 21.07 4.76
C LYS A 2 -3.09 20.69 3.79
N ILE A 3 -2.00 21.46 3.80
CA ILE A 3 -0.80 21.16 3.02
C ILE A 3 -0.11 19.99 3.73
N PHE A 4 -0.22 18.78 3.17
CA PHE A 4 0.61 17.66 3.62
C PHE A 4 2.05 17.96 3.23
N SER A 5 2.98 17.81 4.18
CA SER A 5 4.40 18.03 3.90
C SER A 5 4.97 16.84 3.13
N SER A 6 6.00 17.08 2.32
CA SER A 6 6.84 16.00 1.82
C SER A 6 7.36 15.16 2.99
N ALA A 7 7.50 13.85 2.76
CA ALA A 7 8.17 12.95 3.69
C ALA A 7 9.55 13.51 4.06
N THR A 8 10.00 13.29 5.29
CA THR A 8 11.38 13.62 5.66
C THR A 8 12.33 12.56 5.10
N ASP A 9 13.57 12.93 4.78
CA ASP A 9 14.60 11.98 4.35
C ASP A 9 14.78 10.83 5.35
N GLN A 10 14.66 11.15 6.65
CA GLN A 10 14.71 10.14 7.71
C GLN A 10 13.54 9.16 7.62
N GLU A 11 12.33 9.62 7.30
CA GLU A 11 11.17 8.76 7.16
C GLU A 11 11.26 7.86 5.93
N ILE A 12 11.80 8.39 4.83
CA ILE A 12 12.13 7.62 3.63
C ILE A 12 13.16 6.54 3.96
N LEU A 13 14.25 6.90 4.65
CA LEU A 13 15.29 5.95 5.09
C LEU A 13 14.73 4.86 6.00
N ASN A 14 13.80 5.23 6.89
CA ASN A 14 13.12 4.28 7.77
C ASN A 14 12.29 3.28 6.96
N LEU A 15 11.56 3.72 5.92
CA LEU A 15 10.83 2.81 5.03
C LEU A 15 11.78 1.83 4.33
N LYS A 16 12.86 2.34 3.74
CA LYS A 16 13.83 1.49 3.03
C LYS A 16 14.44 0.44 3.96
N THR A 17 14.88 0.87 5.13
CA THR A 17 15.43 -0.02 6.16
C THR A 17 14.39 -1.08 6.61
N HIS A 18 13.12 -0.68 6.73
CA HIS A 18 12.03 -1.59 7.08
C HIS A 18 11.80 -2.66 6.00
N ILE A 19 11.80 -2.26 4.73
CA ILE A 19 11.68 -3.18 3.58
C ILE A 19 12.83 -4.18 3.57
N GLU A 20 14.06 -3.70 3.72
CA GLU A 20 15.26 -4.54 3.68
C GLU A 20 15.26 -5.60 4.79
N ARG A 21 14.85 -5.23 6.01
CA ARG A 21 14.87 -6.14 7.16
C ARG A 21 13.74 -7.17 7.16
N ASN A 22 12.56 -6.79 6.66
CA ASN A 22 11.34 -7.58 6.90
C ASN A 22 10.76 -8.24 5.64
N LEU A 23 11.10 -7.75 4.44
CA LEU A 23 10.31 -8.05 3.23
C LEU A 23 11.13 -8.34 1.98
N LYS A 24 12.42 -7.99 1.98
CA LYS A 24 13.33 -8.29 0.86
C LYS A 24 13.62 -9.80 0.87
N SER A 25 12.79 -10.54 0.15
CA SER A 25 12.95 -11.99 0.01
C SER A 25 14.17 -12.33 -0.84
N SER A 26 14.71 -13.53 -0.65
CA SER A 26 15.82 -14.05 -1.44
C SER A 26 15.42 -14.47 -2.85
N CYS A 27 14.11 -14.64 -3.13
CA CYS A 27 13.61 -15.10 -4.42
C CYS A 27 13.01 -13.95 -5.24
N GLU A 28 13.60 -13.66 -6.39
CA GLU A 28 13.14 -12.59 -7.30
C GLU A 28 11.74 -12.86 -7.88
N SER A 29 11.31 -14.13 -7.96
CA SER A 29 9.98 -14.50 -8.46
C SER A 29 8.87 -14.35 -7.41
N ASP A 30 9.17 -13.96 -6.18
CA ASP A 30 8.15 -13.77 -5.15
C ASP A 30 7.25 -12.57 -5.48
N ARG A 31 5.94 -12.81 -5.51
CA ARG A 31 4.94 -11.76 -5.71
C ARG A 31 4.72 -11.04 -4.39
N LYS A 32 4.99 -9.75 -4.35
CA LYS A 32 4.83 -8.91 -3.15
C LYS A 32 3.68 -7.94 -3.34
N LEU A 33 3.01 -7.56 -2.26
CA LEU A 33 1.93 -6.58 -2.30
C LEU A 33 2.17 -5.46 -1.30
N VAL A 34 2.12 -4.21 -1.76
CA VAL A 34 2.00 -3.03 -0.91
C VAL A 34 0.53 -2.66 -0.82
N VAL A 35 0.01 -2.38 0.37
CA VAL A 35 -1.39 -2.05 0.59
C VAL A 35 -1.48 -0.62 1.09
N ASP A 36 -2.20 0.21 0.35
CA ASP A 36 -2.63 1.52 0.80
C ASP A 36 -3.77 1.35 1.82
N ALA A 37 -3.40 1.26 3.10
CA ALA A 37 -4.35 0.88 4.14
C ALA A 37 -5.46 1.92 4.31
N LEU A 38 -5.14 3.20 4.12
CA LEU A 38 -6.12 4.28 4.26
C LEU A 38 -7.16 4.21 3.14
N ASN A 39 -6.69 4.05 1.89
CA ASN A 39 -7.60 3.93 0.76
C ASN A 39 -8.45 2.67 0.85
N VAL A 40 -7.86 1.53 1.23
CA VAL A 40 -8.59 0.27 1.42
C VAL A 40 -9.63 0.41 2.53
N LEU A 41 -9.30 1.05 3.64
CA LEU A 41 -10.27 1.35 4.69
C LEU A 41 -11.44 2.16 4.14
N TYR A 42 -11.19 3.32 3.51
CA TYR A 42 -12.29 4.21 3.11
C TYR A 42 -13.10 3.68 1.92
N THR A 43 -12.46 2.95 1.00
CA THR A 43 -13.13 2.20 -0.06
C THR A 43 -13.98 1.06 0.51
N GLY A 44 -13.50 0.43 1.59
CA GLY A 44 -14.30 -0.51 2.38
C GLY A 44 -15.43 0.20 3.13
N ILE A 45 -15.18 1.39 3.69
CA ILE A 45 -16.12 2.11 4.57
C ILE A 45 -17.38 2.55 3.83
N SER A 46 -17.32 2.89 2.55
CA SER A 46 -18.53 3.11 1.75
C SER A 46 -19.41 1.85 1.62
N ASN A 47 -18.86 0.67 1.92
CA ASN A 47 -19.54 -0.63 1.95
C ASN A 47 -19.63 -1.27 3.36
N LEU A 48 -19.18 -0.61 4.45
CA LEU A 48 -19.06 -1.20 5.80
C LEU A 48 -20.19 -0.77 6.76
N TRP A 49 -21.40 -1.20 6.47
CA TRP A 49 -22.39 -1.55 7.50
C TRP A 49 -22.31 -3.03 7.92
N LEU A 50 -21.20 -3.71 7.60
CA LEU A 50 -21.05 -5.16 7.83
C LEU A 50 -19.65 -5.43 8.36
N GLY A 51 -19.53 -5.75 9.66
CA GLY A 51 -18.30 -5.89 10.45
C GLY A 51 -17.27 -6.95 10.04
N SER A 52 -16.97 -7.07 8.74
CA SER A 52 -15.86 -7.83 8.15
C SER A 52 -14.84 -6.85 7.56
N GLY A 53 -13.86 -6.43 8.36
CA GLY A 53 -12.93 -5.33 8.06
C GLY A 53 -11.80 -5.67 7.08
N ILE A 54 -10.73 -4.87 7.14
CA ILE A 54 -9.50 -5.03 6.34
C ILE A 54 -8.91 -6.45 6.38
N ASP A 55 -9.17 -7.21 7.45
CA ASP A 55 -8.75 -8.60 7.65
C ASP A 55 -9.08 -9.53 6.50
N ASP A 56 -10.28 -9.46 5.91
CA ASP A 56 -10.65 -10.37 4.83
C ASP A 56 -9.89 -10.03 3.54
N ILE A 57 -9.63 -8.75 3.31
CA ILE A 57 -8.77 -8.28 2.22
C ILE A 57 -7.34 -8.78 2.47
N LEU A 58 -6.81 -8.65 3.70
CA LEU A 58 -5.48 -9.14 4.05
C LEU A 58 -5.36 -10.67 3.90
N LYS A 59 -6.37 -11.44 4.32
CA LYS A 59 -6.43 -12.89 4.11
C LYS A 59 -6.42 -13.25 2.63
N LYS A 60 -7.20 -12.56 1.79
CA LYS A 60 -7.20 -12.76 0.34
C LYS A 60 -5.84 -12.41 -0.27
N SER A 61 -5.25 -11.27 0.12
CA SER A 61 -3.92 -10.86 -0.32
C SER A 61 -2.86 -11.91 0.03
N LEU A 62 -2.86 -12.44 1.24
CA LEU A 62 -1.88 -13.46 1.66
C LEU A 62 -2.04 -14.82 0.96
N LYS A 63 -3.17 -15.08 0.29
CA LYS A 63 -3.33 -16.25 -0.60
C LYS A 63 -2.73 -16.01 -2.00
N MET A 64 -2.65 -14.75 -2.43
CA MET A 64 -2.21 -14.36 -3.78
C MET A 64 -0.76 -13.91 -3.83
N PHE A 65 -0.23 -13.40 -2.72
CA PHE A 65 1.07 -12.79 -2.60
C PHE A 65 1.90 -13.46 -1.50
N ASN A 66 3.20 -13.57 -1.74
CA ASN A 66 4.18 -14.16 -0.84
C ASN A 66 4.33 -13.29 0.43
N SER A 67 4.40 -11.97 0.27
CA SER A 67 4.46 -11.01 1.36
C SER A 67 3.57 -9.80 1.10
N VAL A 68 3.08 -9.20 2.20
CA VAL A 68 2.18 -8.05 2.16
C VAL A 68 2.72 -6.98 3.12
N LEU A 69 2.86 -5.75 2.62
CA LEU A 69 3.26 -4.56 3.39
C LEU A 69 2.11 -3.57 3.42
N LEU A 70 1.58 -3.26 4.60
CA LEU A 70 0.65 -2.15 4.78
C LEU A 70 1.42 -0.84 4.93
N ILE A 71 1.01 0.17 4.17
CA ILE A 71 1.39 1.56 4.41
C ILE A 71 0.24 2.22 5.16
N ILE A 72 0.50 2.66 6.40
CA ILE A 72 -0.51 3.18 7.31
C ILE A 72 -0.14 4.60 7.72
N ARG A 73 -1.01 5.57 7.46
CA ARG A 73 -0.84 6.93 7.97
C ARG A 73 -1.21 6.99 9.46
N LYS A 74 -0.31 7.46 10.32
CA LYS A 74 -0.54 7.59 11.77
C LYS A 74 -1.66 8.60 12.06
N GLY A 75 -2.59 8.23 12.92
CA GLY A 75 -3.67 9.09 13.41
C GLY A 75 -4.98 8.97 12.60
N GLY A 76 -6.10 9.32 13.25
CA GLY A 76 -7.45 9.17 12.67
C GLY A 76 -7.99 7.73 12.72
N ASP A 77 -8.84 7.37 11.76
CA ASP A 77 -9.52 6.07 11.66
C ASP A 77 -8.57 4.89 11.40
N THR A 78 -7.32 5.14 10.99
CA THR A 78 -6.29 4.09 10.78
C THR A 78 -5.85 3.39 12.06
N SER A 79 -6.11 3.99 13.23
CA SER A 79 -5.98 3.32 14.52
C SER A 79 -6.89 2.09 14.66
N ARG A 80 -7.89 1.95 13.77
CA ARG A 80 -8.77 0.78 13.64
C ARG A 80 -8.24 -0.29 12.67
N VAL A 81 -7.20 0.01 11.86
CA VAL A 81 -6.57 -0.97 10.93
C VAL A 81 -5.67 -1.94 11.67
N TRP A 82 -5.00 -1.42 12.68
CA TRP A 82 -3.96 -2.14 13.39
C TRP A 82 -3.91 -1.67 14.84
N ASN A 83 -4.91 -2.07 15.61
CA ASN A 83 -4.81 -1.99 17.05
C ASN A 83 -3.77 -3.03 17.50
N LYS A 84 -2.95 -2.75 18.53
CA LYS A 84 -2.01 -3.72 19.10
C LYS A 84 -2.67 -5.02 19.59
N ARG A 85 -4.00 -5.05 19.67
CA ARG A 85 -4.84 -6.19 20.04
C ARG A 85 -5.43 -6.96 18.84
N ASP A 86 -5.27 -6.45 17.63
CA ASP A 86 -5.77 -7.12 16.43
C ASP A 86 -4.90 -8.34 16.14
N LYS A 87 -5.54 -9.51 16.21
CA LYS A 87 -4.92 -10.84 16.30
C LYS A 87 -4.30 -11.33 14.98
N PHE A 88 -4.25 -10.50 13.94
CA PHE A 88 -3.76 -10.92 12.64
C PHE A 88 -2.23 -10.81 12.55
N ILE A 89 -1.56 -11.61 13.39
CA ILE A 89 -0.10 -11.77 13.36
C ILE A 89 0.23 -12.83 12.32
N ASN A 90 0.81 -12.41 11.20
CA ASN A 90 1.32 -13.28 10.16
C ASN A 90 2.74 -12.85 9.81
N SER A 91 3.71 -13.78 9.77
CA SER A 91 5.10 -13.46 9.47
C SER A 91 5.32 -12.90 8.06
N ARG A 92 4.37 -13.14 7.15
CA ARG A 92 4.37 -12.61 5.77
C ARG A 92 3.69 -11.24 5.67
N LEU A 93 3.20 -10.71 6.79
CA LEU A 93 2.52 -9.43 6.88
C LEU A 93 3.39 -8.45 7.66
N SER A 94 3.59 -7.26 7.09
CA SER A 94 4.30 -6.19 7.74
C SER A 94 3.51 -4.89 7.64
N ALA A 95 3.74 -3.95 8.55
CA ALA A 95 3.11 -2.65 8.54
C ALA A 95 4.15 -1.56 8.76
N PHE A 96 4.16 -0.56 7.89
CA PHE A 96 4.94 0.65 8.02
C PHE A 96 4.02 1.83 8.32
N PHE A 97 4.35 2.59 9.36
CA PHE A 97 3.51 3.66 9.87
C PHE A 97 4.09 5.04 9.50
N CYS A 98 3.57 5.64 8.44
CA CYS A 98 3.91 6.99 8.01
C CYS A 98 3.38 8.02 9.02
N HIS A 99 4.04 9.16 9.11
CA HIS A 99 3.67 10.28 9.95
C HIS A 99 2.36 10.90 9.46
N ARG A 100 1.57 11.46 10.39
CA ARG A 100 0.23 11.98 10.12
C ARG A 100 0.16 13.11 9.08
N MET A 101 1.28 13.82 8.91
CA MET A 101 1.40 14.95 7.98
C MET A 101 2.02 14.56 6.64
N SER A 102 2.51 13.34 6.50
CA SER A 102 3.13 12.86 5.27
C SER A 102 2.07 12.34 4.31
N SER A 103 2.30 12.52 3.00
CA SER A 103 1.48 11.89 1.95
C SER A 103 1.78 10.40 1.91
N ASP A 104 0.78 9.58 2.23
CA ASP A 104 0.83 8.12 2.18
C ASP A 104 0.96 7.58 0.75
N ASP A 105 0.39 8.25 -0.24
CA ASP A 105 0.49 7.90 -1.66
C ASP A 105 1.95 7.68 -2.12
N LEU A 106 2.83 8.62 -1.78
CA LEU A 106 4.24 8.55 -2.17
C LEU A 106 4.97 7.40 -1.48
N PHE A 107 4.59 7.05 -0.26
CA PHE A 107 5.15 5.88 0.43
C PHE A 107 4.67 4.56 -0.19
N VAL A 108 3.42 4.48 -0.65
CA VAL A 108 2.91 3.32 -1.38
C VAL A 108 3.71 3.10 -2.66
N LEU A 109 3.86 4.16 -3.46
CA LEU A 109 4.61 4.13 -4.72
C LEU A 109 6.09 3.79 -4.48
N LEU A 110 6.73 4.46 -3.53
CA LEU A 110 8.13 4.21 -3.18
C LEU A 110 8.34 2.78 -2.69
N ALA A 111 7.50 2.28 -1.78
CA ALA A 111 7.62 0.93 -1.27
C ALA A 111 7.48 -0.12 -2.38
N ALA A 112 6.55 0.09 -3.32
CA ALA A 112 6.37 -0.82 -4.45
C ALA A 112 7.60 -0.85 -5.37
N MET A 113 8.24 0.29 -5.60
CA MET A 113 9.47 0.39 -6.39
C MET A 113 10.66 -0.25 -5.67
N GLU A 114 10.83 0.00 -4.36
CA GLU A 114 11.97 -0.52 -3.57
C GLU A 114 11.90 -2.04 -3.35
N LEU A 115 10.71 -2.63 -3.28
CA LEU A 115 10.51 -4.08 -3.16
C LEU A 115 10.82 -4.86 -4.45
N GLY A 116 10.95 -4.15 -5.58
CA GLY A 116 11.42 -4.70 -6.84
C GLY A 116 10.33 -5.06 -7.84
N MET A 117 10.75 -5.62 -8.99
CA MET A 117 9.94 -5.73 -10.19
C MET A 117 8.67 -6.58 -10.06
N ASN A 118 8.63 -7.57 -9.17
CA ASN A 118 7.45 -8.42 -8.96
C ASN A 118 6.53 -7.94 -7.83
N THR A 119 6.56 -6.64 -7.56
CA THR A 119 5.73 -6.00 -6.54
C THR A 119 4.52 -5.34 -7.15
N TYR A 120 3.38 -5.55 -6.50
CA TYR A 120 2.10 -4.98 -6.81
C TYR A 120 1.69 -4.00 -5.71
N PHE A 121 0.74 -3.13 -5.98
CA PHE A 121 0.18 -2.25 -4.95
C PHE A 121 -1.34 -2.19 -5.00
N LEU A 122 -2.00 -2.35 -3.85
CA LEU A 122 -3.43 -2.33 -3.68
C LEU A 122 -3.91 -0.95 -3.25
N THR A 123 -4.66 -0.30 -4.12
CA THR A 123 -5.32 0.99 -3.88
C THR A 123 -6.41 1.18 -4.95
N ASN A 124 -7.45 1.96 -4.69
CA ASN A 124 -8.37 2.46 -5.71
C ASN A 124 -8.04 3.89 -6.16
N ASP A 125 -6.99 4.51 -5.60
CA ASP A 125 -6.51 5.80 -6.08
C ASP A 125 -5.78 5.66 -7.43
N SER A 126 -6.16 6.50 -8.38
CA SER A 126 -5.53 6.57 -9.70
C SER A 126 -4.22 7.37 -9.69
N PHE A 127 -3.87 8.00 -8.56
CA PHE A 127 -2.70 8.87 -8.39
C PHE A 127 -2.63 10.00 -9.40
N MET A 128 -3.78 10.51 -9.88
CA MET A 128 -3.83 11.50 -10.97
C MET A 128 -3.04 12.77 -10.67
N ASN A 129 -3.08 13.27 -9.44
CA ASN A 129 -2.31 14.45 -9.03
C ASN A 129 -0.81 14.20 -9.14
N HIS A 130 -0.32 13.05 -8.65
CA HIS A 130 1.10 12.68 -8.71
C HIS A 130 1.54 12.38 -10.14
N ARG A 131 0.68 11.75 -10.94
CA ARG A 131 0.90 11.54 -12.38
C ARG A 131 1.11 12.87 -13.11
N GLN A 132 0.29 13.89 -12.82
CA GLN A 132 0.40 15.21 -13.47
C GLN A 132 1.69 15.96 -13.14
N MET A 133 2.38 15.58 -12.05
CA MET A 133 3.70 16.15 -11.71
C MET A 133 4.84 15.59 -12.57
N LEU A 134 4.61 14.52 -13.33
CA LEU A 134 5.61 13.90 -14.19
C LEU A 134 5.64 14.57 -15.58
N SER A 135 6.80 14.50 -16.24
CA SER A 135 6.92 14.87 -17.66
C SER A 135 6.02 13.98 -18.54
N PRO A 136 5.65 14.39 -19.77
CA PRO A 136 4.79 13.57 -20.63
C PRO A 136 5.31 12.15 -20.87
N ALA A 137 6.63 11.98 -21.04
CA ALA A 137 7.25 10.66 -21.16
C ALA A 137 7.15 9.87 -19.84
N GLY A 138 7.35 10.54 -18.69
CA GLY A 138 7.18 9.94 -17.37
C GLY A 138 5.74 9.50 -17.11
N GLN A 139 4.75 10.27 -17.55
CA GLN A 139 3.33 9.92 -17.45
C GLN A 139 3.02 8.63 -18.21
N SER A 140 3.52 8.48 -19.44
CA SER A 140 3.31 7.26 -20.22
C SER A 140 3.94 6.01 -19.58
N LEU A 141 5.14 6.16 -18.99
CA LEU A 141 5.78 5.07 -18.24
C LEU A 141 5.02 4.74 -16.97
N PHE A 142 4.57 5.76 -16.23
CA PHE A 142 3.77 5.60 -15.02
C PHE A 142 2.46 4.87 -15.32
N ASP A 143 1.75 5.24 -16.39
CA ASP A 143 0.50 4.59 -16.78
C ASP A 143 0.68 3.10 -17.05
N LYS A 144 1.71 2.74 -17.84
CA LYS A 144 2.04 1.33 -18.13
C LYS A 144 2.43 0.57 -16.86
N TRP A 145 3.12 1.22 -15.93
CA TRP A 145 3.51 0.61 -14.67
C TRP A 145 2.30 0.41 -13.75
N VAL A 146 1.43 1.42 -13.61
CA VAL A 146 0.17 1.33 -12.86
C VAL A 146 -0.74 0.26 -13.45
N GLU A 147 -0.92 0.23 -14.77
CA GLU A 147 -1.72 -0.78 -15.46
C GLU A 147 -1.30 -2.20 -15.09
N LYS A 148 0.01 -2.47 -15.06
CA LYS A 148 0.56 -3.81 -14.78
C LYS A 148 0.67 -4.16 -13.29
N ARG A 149 0.79 -3.18 -12.41
CA ARG A 149 1.16 -3.39 -11.00
C ARG A 149 0.07 -3.01 -10.01
N ALA A 150 -0.86 -2.15 -10.40
CA ALA A 150 -1.98 -1.79 -9.54
C ALA A 150 -2.94 -2.97 -9.39
N VAL A 151 -3.39 -3.13 -8.17
CA VAL A 151 -4.45 -4.06 -7.78
C VAL A 151 -5.56 -3.20 -7.22
N ARG A 152 -6.79 -3.46 -7.66
CA ARG A 152 -7.97 -2.66 -7.32
C ARG A 152 -8.93 -3.48 -6.47
N LEU A 153 -9.76 -2.79 -5.70
CA LEU A 153 -10.89 -3.37 -4.98
C LEU A 153 -12.18 -3.10 -5.74
N TYR A 154 -12.94 -4.18 -6.00
CA TYR A 154 -14.32 -4.10 -6.46
C TYR A 154 -15.21 -4.80 -5.42
N GLY A 155 -15.93 -4.01 -4.61
CA GLY A 155 -16.60 -4.54 -3.41
C GLY A 155 -15.58 -5.12 -2.42
N LYS A 156 -15.64 -6.44 -2.17
CA LYS A 156 -14.68 -7.16 -1.31
C LYS A 156 -13.63 -7.95 -2.09
N ASP A 157 -13.63 -7.87 -3.41
CA ASP A 157 -12.76 -8.68 -4.27
C ASP A 157 -11.53 -7.91 -4.73
N ILE A 158 -10.42 -8.64 -4.79
CA ILE A 158 -9.12 -8.15 -5.20
C ILE A 158 -8.99 -8.44 -6.70
N VAL A 159 -8.96 -7.39 -7.50
CA VAL A 159 -8.82 -7.46 -8.95
C VAL A 159 -7.39 -7.11 -9.31
N VAL A 160 -6.66 -8.09 -9.82
CA VAL A 160 -5.30 -7.91 -10.35
C VAL A 160 -5.43 -7.76 -11.87
N SER A 161 -4.88 -6.69 -12.43
CA SER A 161 -4.78 -6.55 -13.88
C SER A 161 -3.97 -7.73 -14.45
N SER A 162 -4.57 -8.45 -15.38
CA SER A 162 -3.97 -9.58 -16.11
C SER A 162 -3.08 -9.10 -17.26
#